data_AF-A0A349HZN6-F1
#
_entry.id   AF-A0A349HZN6-F1
#
_cell.length_a   1.000
_cell.length_b   1.000
_cell.length_c   1.000
_cell.angle_alpha   90.00
_cell.angle_beta   90.00
_cell.angle_gamma   90.00
#
_symmetry.space_group_name_H-M   'P 1'
#
loop_
_entity.id
_entity.type
_entity.pdbx_description
1 polymer ?
#
loop_
_entity_poly.entity_id
_entity_poly.type
_entity_poly.pdbx_seq_one_letter_code
_entity_poly.pdbx_strand_id
1 'polypeptide(L)'
;MKNLLKSILSVAVLCLMTAPAFAFPDVSNDYWAAPQIKLLSEQGVIVGYPDGTFKPDANVTRAEFAAMAIRALGQQHTKVAQPVHFSDITEDYWAYQDIQKALYFDLISCDKKGELFRPEDSVSRAESLSVAVNALTTEQISPAKAKEVLSRKYADANSIPEWFIIPAGKAEILGMVVVAPSAKKAELEASRPATRAEVAAILYNMMEQAKLNPNAKLAEAMRKKTGEGYVIDEATVQGSVGIIPAGSVVPIKLNTYISSQSSEGGAMYTARVPQNYVTKEKFILVREGAMLNGQLLDVRPGQYFVRNGVLVLKNALITTENDQTTAFDGTAEIYKDRNWWMKFVRWAFKGEKLEVPADGTARMILLKPLKIDLTNGWIYEN
;
A
#
# COMPACT_ATOMS: atom_id res chain seq x y z
N MET A 1 2.12 -58.13 -7.51
CA MET A 1 3.00 -57.03 -7.05
C MET A 1 2.99 -55.85 -8.04
N LYS A 2 1.85 -55.16 -8.24
CA LYS A 2 1.79 -53.95 -9.09
C LYS A 2 0.87 -52.82 -8.58
N ASN A 3 0.24 -52.98 -7.40
CA ASN A 3 -0.78 -52.02 -6.92
C ASN A 3 -0.44 -51.37 -5.56
N LEU A 4 0.83 -51.40 -5.11
CA LEU A 4 1.24 -50.72 -3.86
C LEU A 4 2.08 -49.45 -4.07
N LEU A 5 2.38 -49.07 -5.32
CA LEU A 5 3.24 -47.91 -5.62
C LEU A 5 2.49 -46.63 -6.02
N LYS A 6 1.15 -46.66 -6.11
CA LYS A 6 0.35 -45.48 -6.51
C LYS A 6 -0.20 -44.66 -5.33
N SER A 7 0.05 -45.08 -4.09
CA SER A 7 -0.48 -44.42 -2.89
C SER A 7 0.56 -43.59 -2.13
N ILE A 8 1.79 -43.43 -2.67
CA ILE A 8 2.84 -42.59 -2.06
C ILE A 8 3.00 -41.25 -2.83
N LEU A 9 2.35 -41.08 -3.98
CA LEU A 9 2.46 -39.88 -4.82
C LEU A 9 1.28 -38.90 -4.68
N SER A 10 0.67 -38.82 -3.49
CA SER A 10 -0.41 -37.84 -3.21
C SER A 10 -0.30 -37.17 -1.84
N VAL A 11 0.80 -37.36 -1.11
CA VAL A 11 1.09 -36.67 0.17
C VAL A 11 2.29 -35.71 0.03
N ALA A 12 2.98 -35.67 -1.12
CA ALA A 12 4.16 -34.84 -1.33
C ALA A 12 3.90 -33.52 -2.11
N VAL A 13 2.69 -32.99 -2.08
CA VAL A 13 2.35 -31.68 -2.72
C VAL A 13 1.79 -30.65 -1.72
N LEU A 14 1.73 -30.99 -0.42
CA LEU A 14 1.27 -30.06 0.62
C LEU A 14 2.43 -29.44 1.42
N CYS A 15 3.46 -28.95 0.72
CA CYS A 15 4.50 -28.10 1.31
C CYS A 15 5.22 -27.28 0.23
N LEU A 16 4.48 -26.73 -0.74
CA LEU A 16 4.90 -25.45 -1.32
C LEU A 16 4.67 -24.41 -0.24
N MET A 17 5.67 -24.34 0.63
CA MET A 17 5.84 -23.29 1.60
C MET A 17 5.58 -21.98 0.90
N THR A 18 4.74 -21.16 1.51
CA THR A 18 4.80 -19.71 1.40
C THR A 18 6.28 -19.34 1.35
N ALA A 19 6.80 -18.97 0.19
CA ALA A 19 8.10 -18.32 0.16
C ALA A 19 7.92 -17.09 1.05
N PRO A 20 8.67 -16.96 2.17
CA PRO A 20 8.60 -15.73 2.93
C PRO A 20 8.94 -14.60 1.95
N ALA A 21 8.18 -13.51 1.99
CA ALA A 21 8.59 -12.26 1.36
C ALA A 21 10.06 -12.04 1.74
N PHE A 22 10.94 -11.96 0.74
CA PHE A 22 12.40 -12.03 0.91
C PHE A 22 12.85 -11.13 2.07
N ALA A 23 13.12 -11.72 3.23
CA ALA A 23 13.79 -11.04 4.32
C ALA A 23 15.27 -11.05 3.97
N PHE A 24 15.84 -9.86 3.75
CA PHE A 24 17.25 -9.72 3.41
C PHE A 24 18.10 -10.18 4.60
N PRO A 25 19.07 -11.09 4.42
CA PRO A 25 19.85 -11.68 5.51
C PRO A 25 20.74 -10.67 6.24
N ASP A 26 21.04 -9.55 5.59
CA ASP A 26 21.83 -8.43 6.10
C ASP A 26 20.97 -7.29 6.67
N VAL A 27 19.66 -7.49 6.80
CA VAL A 27 18.75 -6.55 7.48
C VAL A 27 18.08 -7.28 8.64
N SER A 28 18.58 -7.04 9.86
CA SER A 28 17.96 -7.61 11.06
C SER A 28 16.57 -7.01 11.29
N ASN A 29 15.69 -7.75 11.99
CA ASN A 29 14.35 -7.26 12.33
C ASN A 29 14.37 -5.99 13.20
N ASP A 30 15.43 -5.81 14.00
CA ASP A 30 15.64 -4.63 14.84
C ASP A 30 16.40 -3.50 14.12
N TYR A 31 16.75 -3.68 12.85
CA TYR A 31 17.36 -2.63 12.05
C TYR A 31 16.37 -1.47 11.89
N TRP A 32 16.82 -0.24 12.11
CA TRP A 32 15.95 0.93 12.23
C TRP A 32 15.05 1.20 11.02
N ALA A 33 15.49 0.78 9.83
CA ALA A 33 14.74 0.91 8.58
C ALA A 33 14.07 -0.41 8.14
N ALA A 34 14.14 -1.48 8.94
CA ALA A 34 13.59 -2.79 8.57
C ALA A 34 12.10 -2.73 8.18
N PRO A 35 11.21 -2.00 8.89
CA PRO A 35 9.81 -1.89 8.50
C PRO A 35 9.63 -1.29 7.10
N GLN A 36 10.34 -0.21 6.79
CA GLN A 36 10.27 0.49 5.51
C GLN A 36 10.86 -0.37 4.38
N ILE A 37 12.00 -1.01 4.63
CA ILE A 37 12.65 -1.93 3.67
C ILE A 37 11.72 -3.09 3.35
N LYS A 38 11.15 -3.73 4.38
CA LYS A 38 10.22 -4.85 4.21
C LYS A 38 9.03 -4.44 3.34
N LEU A 39 8.35 -3.34 3.71
CA LEU A 39 7.18 -2.88 2.98
C LEU A 39 7.56 -2.56 1.53
N LEU A 40 8.57 -1.73 1.28
CA LEU A 40 8.98 -1.39 -0.08
C LEU A 40 9.42 -2.60 -0.92
N SER A 41 9.98 -3.63 -0.30
CA SER A 41 10.33 -4.90 -0.96
C SER A 41 9.07 -5.67 -1.36
N GLU A 42 8.09 -5.79 -0.47
CA GLU A 42 6.77 -6.39 -0.75
C GLU A 42 6.02 -5.66 -1.87
N GLN A 43 6.25 -4.34 -2.01
CA GLN A 43 5.70 -3.52 -3.10
C GLN A 43 6.51 -3.57 -4.41
N GLY A 44 7.64 -4.28 -4.43
CA GLY A 44 8.54 -4.31 -5.59
C GLY A 44 9.20 -2.96 -5.90
N VAL A 45 9.18 -2.02 -4.95
CA VAL A 45 9.81 -0.70 -5.09
C VAL A 45 11.32 -0.82 -4.99
N ILE A 46 11.79 -1.63 -4.03
CA ILE A 46 13.20 -1.96 -3.85
C ILE A 46 13.43 -3.44 -4.13
N VAL A 47 14.59 -3.75 -4.71
CA VAL A 47 15.02 -5.11 -5.02
C VAL A 47 16.41 -5.32 -4.43
N GLY A 48 16.62 -6.50 -3.86
CA GLY A 48 17.94 -6.93 -3.37
C GLY A 48 18.89 -7.26 -4.51
N TYR A 49 20.14 -7.53 -4.13
CA TYR A 49 21.17 -7.95 -5.06
C TYR A 49 21.03 -9.45 -5.41
N PRO A 50 21.68 -9.92 -6.49
CA PRO A 50 21.67 -11.34 -6.86
C PRO A 50 22.21 -12.29 -5.79
N ASP A 51 23.01 -11.78 -4.85
CA ASP A 51 23.53 -12.50 -3.69
C ASP A 51 22.49 -12.63 -2.55
N GLY A 52 21.27 -12.11 -2.74
CA GLY A 52 20.18 -12.14 -1.77
C GLY A 52 20.22 -11.03 -0.72
N THR A 53 21.22 -10.16 -0.73
CA THR A 53 21.38 -9.07 0.26
C THR A 53 20.70 -7.77 -0.15
N PHE A 54 20.46 -6.88 0.79
CA PHE A 54 19.97 -5.51 0.52
C PHE A 54 21.08 -4.47 0.44
N LYS A 55 22.15 -4.64 1.22
CA LYS A 55 23.26 -3.70 1.44
C LYS A 55 22.77 -2.36 2.00
N PRO A 56 22.16 -2.34 3.20
CA PRO A 56 21.50 -1.14 3.75
C PRO A 56 22.45 0.05 3.92
N ASP A 57 23.73 -0.20 4.20
CA ASP A 57 24.73 0.83 4.45
C ASP A 57 25.52 1.24 3.19
N ALA A 58 25.26 0.60 2.04
CA ALA A 58 25.86 1.00 0.77
C ALA A 58 25.24 2.32 0.26
N ASN A 59 26.05 3.14 -0.41
CA ASN A 59 25.55 4.36 -1.06
C ASN A 59 24.68 4.00 -2.29
N VAL A 60 23.77 4.90 -2.63
CA VAL A 60 22.90 4.76 -3.81
C VAL A 60 23.37 5.70 -4.91
N THR A 61 23.51 5.18 -6.13
CA THR A 61 23.83 6.00 -7.31
C THR A 61 22.63 6.84 -7.75
N ARG A 62 22.86 7.94 -8.48
CA ARG A 62 21.78 8.78 -9.03
C ARG A 62 20.85 8.00 -9.96
N ALA A 63 21.39 7.05 -10.75
CA ALA A 63 20.60 6.18 -11.61
C ALA A 63 19.70 5.22 -10.80
N GLU A 64 20.25 4.55 -9.79
CA GLU A 64 19.46 3.69 -8.90
C GLU A 64 18.38 4.47 -8.17
N PHE A 65 18.71 5.66 -7.67
CA PHE A 65 17.77 6.52 -6.98
C PHE A 65 16.60 6.91 -7.88
N ALA A 66 16.86 7.31 -9.13
CA ALA A 66 15.80 7.61 -10.10
C ALA A 66 14.87 6.41 -10.35
N ALA A 67 15.45 5.22 -10.54
CA ALA A 67 14.69 3.98 -10.73
C ALA A 67 13.83 3.64 -9.50
N MET A 68 14.40 3.75 -8.29
CA MET A 68 13.66 3.51 -7.04
C MET A 68 12.53 4.52 -6.85
N ALA A 69 12.76 5.82 -7.12
CA ALA A 69 11.74 6.86 -6.98
C ALA A 69 10.56 6.65 -7.95
N ILE A 70 10.82 6.28 -9.20
CA ILE A 70 9.78 5.99 -10.19
C ILE A 70 8.97 4.75 -9.83
N ARG A 71 9.63 3.70 -9.31
CA ARG A 71 8.91 2.53 -8.80
C ARG A 71 8.06 2.86 -7.58
N ALA A 72 8.58 3.66 -6.66
CA ALA A 72 7.86 4.10 -5.46
C ALA A 72 6.56 4.85 -5.80
N LEU A 73 6.56 5.61 -6.90
CA LEU A 73 5.40 6.36 -7.36
C LEU A 73 4.50 5.57 -8.33
N GLY A 74 4.85 4.31 -8.65
CA GLY A 74 4.09 3.46 -9.57
C GLY A 74 4.09 3.96 -11.02
N GLN A 75 5.11 4.72 -11.43
CA GLN A 75 5.14 5.43 -12.72
C GLN A 75 6.00 4.75 -13.80
N GLN A 76 6.31 3.46 -13.66
CA GLN A 76 7.19 2.73 -14.57
C GLN A 76 6.70 2.71 -16.03
N HIS A 77 5.39 2.79 -16.24
CA HIS A 77 4.76 2.70 -17.56
C HIS A 77 4.48 4.08 -18.21
N THR A 78 4.88 5.16 -17.55
CA THR A 78 4.68 6.52 -18.07
C THR A 78 5.52 6.74 -19.32
N LYS A 79 4.88 7.28 -20.36
CA LYS A 79 5.53 7.62 -21.64
C LYS A 79 6.03 9.05 -21.59
N VAL A 80 7.31 9.23 -21.84
CA VAL A 80 7.95 10.55 -21.95
C VAL A 80 8.08 10.91 -23.42
N ALA A 81 7.27 11.87 -23.88
CA ALA A 81 7.23 12.24 -25.30
C ALA A 81 8.48 13.00 -25.77
N GLN A 82 9.13 13.75 -24.88
CA GLN A 82 10.30 14.57 -25.18
C GLN A 82 11.41 14.26 -24.18
N PRO A 83 12.24 13.23 -24.43
CA PRO A 83 13.34 12.92 -23.54
C PRO A 83 14.41 14.03 -23.56
N VAL A 84 15.04 14.24 -22.41
CA VAL A 84 16.21 15.09 -22.23
C VAL A 84 17.44 14.30 -22.64
N HIS A 85 18.27 14.88 -23.52
CA HIS A 85 19.53 14.26 -23.91
C HIS A 85 20.67 14.72 -22.99
N PHE A 86 21.46 13.74 -22.55
CA PHE A 86 22.69 13.91 -21.78
C PHE A 86 23.86 13.34 -22.58
N SER A 87 25.08 13.83 -22.31
CA SER A 87 26.28 13.40 -23.04
C SER A 87 26.92 12.12 -22.49
N ASP A 88 26.54 11.71 -21.29
CA ASP A 88 27.09 10.56 -20.56
C ASP A 88 26.13 9.37 -20.39
N ILE A 89 24.90 9.49 -20.91
CA ILE A 89 23.95 8.36 -20.98
C ILE A 89 23.30 8.27 -22.35
N THR A 90 23.20 7.05 -22.84
CA THR A 90 22.56 6.68 -24.11
C THR A 90 21.25 5.93 -23.84
N GLU A 91 20.42 5.73 -24.88
CA GLU A 91 19.08 5.13 -24.73
C GLU A 91 19.12 3.65 -24.27
N ASP A 92 20.24 2.96 -24.47
CA ASP A 92 20.51 1.60 -24.02
C ASP A 92 20.99 1.52 -22.56
N TYR A 93 21.26 2.65 -21.90
CA TYR A 93 21.57 2.66 -20.47
C TYR A 93 20.39 2.13 -19.66
N TRP A 94 20.64 1.20 -18.75
CA TRP A 94 19.58 0.42 -18.07
C TRP A 94 18.54 1.29 -17.33
N ALA A 95 18.96 2.42 -16.77
CA ALA A 95 18.08 3.36 -16.05
C ALA A 95 17.60 4.52 -16.93
N TYR A 96 17.92 4.55 -18.23
CA TYR A 96 17.62 5.68 -19.11
C TYR A 96 16.15 6.08 -19.01
N GLN A 97 15.24 5.13 -19.15
CA GLN A 97 13.81 5.41 -19.09
C GLN A 97 13.36 5.95 -17.74
N ASP A 98 13.91 5.46 -16.64
CA ASP A 98 13.51 5.90 -15.30
C ASP A 98 14.09 7.28 -14.96
N ILE A 99 15.29 7.59 -15.46
CA ILE A 99 15.87 8.94 -15.42
C ILE A 99 14.97 9.92 -16.18
N GLN A 100 14.55 9.58 -17.41
CA GLN A 100 13.66 10.42 -18.21
C GLN A 100 12.32 10.66 -17.51
N LYS A 101 11.75 9.63 -16.87
CA LYS A 101 10.50 9.77 -16.10
C LYS A 101 10.72 10.63 -14.85
N ALA A 102 11.83 10.47 -14.14
CA ALA A 102 12.12 11.28 -12.95
C ALA A 102 12.25 12.77 -13.29
N LEU A 103 12.86 13.09 -14.43
CA LEU A 103 12.88 14.45 -14.98
C LEU A 103 11.48 14.90 -15.41
N TYR A 104 10.73 14.04 -16.11
CA TYR A 104 9.37 14.34 -16.53
C TYR A 104 8.48 14.72 -15.36
N PHE A 105 8.54 14.02 -14.23
CA PHE A 105 7.75 14.30 -13.03
C PHE A 105 8.33 15.40 -12.13
N ASP A 106 9.36 16.12 -12.59
CA ASP A 106 10.06 17.17 -11.84
C ASP A 106 10.66 16.70 -10.50
N LEU A 107 10.98 15.39 -10.40
CA LEU A 107 11.57 14.80 -9.20
C LEU A 107 13.02 15.22 -9.05
N ILE A 108 13.79 15.01 -10.12
CA ILE A 108 15.21 15.35 -10.24
C ILE A 108 15.32 16.51 -11.23
N SER A 109 16.21 17.46 -10.94
CA SER A 109 16.53 18.57 -11.83
C SER A 109 17.93 18.41 -12.43
N CYS A 110 18.11 18.88 -13.67
CA CYS A 110 19.42 19.03 -14.31
C CYS A 110 19.45 20.39 -15.01
N ASP A 111 20.54 21.13 -14.85
CA ASP A 111 20.57 22.57 -15.14
C ASP A 111 20.50 22.87 -16.65
N LYS A 112 21.05 22.04 -17.56
CA LYS A 112 20.94 22.23 -19.03
C LYS A 112 20.91 20.94 -19.85
N LYS A 113 20.21 21.01 -21.00
CA LYS A 113 20.22 19.98 -22.07
C LYS A 113 21.65 19.81 -22.63
N GLY A 114 22.16 18.57 -22.69
CA GLY A 114 23.51 18.26 -23.16
C GLY A 114 24.61 18.23 -22.08
N GLU A 115 24.30 18.64 -20.84
CA GLU A 115 25.19 18.42 -19.70
C GLU A 115 25.19 16.96 -19.24
N LEU A 116 26.05 16.63 -18.27
CA LEU A 116 26.21 15.29 -17.72
C LEU A 116 25.11 15.00 -16.69
N PHE A 117 24.46 13.84 -16.78
CA PHE A 117 23.54 13.36 -15.75
C PHE A 117 24.28 12.87 -14.50
N ARG A 118 25.47 12.28 -14.71
CA ARG A 118 26.34 11.62 -13.72
C ARG A 118 25.64 10.44 -13.04
N PRO A 119 25.28 9.38 -13.81
CA PRO A 119 24.44 8.29 -13.29
C PRO A 119 25.07 7.51 -12.14
N GLU A 120 26.40 7.38 -12.13
CA GLU A 120 27.16 6.58 -11.15
C GLU A 120 27.56 7.36 -9.90
N ASP A 121 27.39 8.70 -9.90
CA ASP A 121 27.65 9.51 -8.71
C ASP A 121 26.66 9.11 -7.61
N SER A 122 27.14 9.06 -6.36
CA SER A 122 26.25 8.82 -5.21
C SER A 122 25.33 10.01 -5.00
N VAL A 123 24.05 9.74 -4.77
CA VAL A 123 23.08 10.77 -4.39
C VAL A 123 23.31 11.19 -2.94
N SER A 124 23.26 12.50 -2.68
CA SER A 124 23.33 13.04 -1.32
C SER A 124 22.01 12.90 -0.58
N ARG A 125 22.05 13.03 0.76
CA ARG A 125 20.84 13.12 1.59
C ARG A 125 19.96 14.30 1.21
N ALA A 126 20.57 15.44 0.90
CA ALA A 126 19.87 16.64 0.45
C ALA A 126 19.11 16.44 -0.86
N GLU A 127 19.75 15.82 -1.86
CA GLU A 127 19.10 15.51 -3.14
C GLU A 127 17.94 14.53 -2.95
N SER A 128 18.15 13.48 -2.14
CA SER A 128 17.13 12.47 -1.87
C SER A 128 15.88 13.08 -1.20
N LEU A 129 16.06 13.93 -0.19
CA LEU A 129 14.95 14.63 0.47
C LEU A 129 14.30 15.67 -0.44
N SER A 130 15.09 16.35 -1.29
CA SER A 130 14.53 17.32 -2.24
C SER A 130 13.63 16.65 -3.25
N VAL A 131 14.04 15.50 -3.78
CA VAL A 131 13.20 14.68 -4.67
C VAL A 131 11.91 14.26 -3.97
N ALA A 132 12.01 13.81 -2.72
CA ALA A 132 10.85 13.44 -1.93
C ALA A 132 9.86 14.59 -1.76
N VAL A 133 10.34 15.82 -1.56
CA VAL A 133 9.50 17.01 -1.45
C VAL A 133 8.97 17.46 -2.82
N ASN A 134 9.76 17.34 -3.88
CA ASN A 134 9.35 17.71 -5.24
C ASN A 134 8.22 16.82 -5.77
N ALA A 135 8.11 15.58 -5.28
CA ALA A 135 6.96 14.72 -5.55
C ALA A 135 5.64 15.28 -5.00
N LEU A 136 5.67 16.34 -4.18
CA LEU A 136 4.54 16.82 -3.41
C LEU A 136 4.12 18.25 -3.80
N THR A 137 2.83 18.51 -3.65
CA THR A 137 2.31 19.87 -3.53
C THR A 137 2.38 20.28 -2.06
N THR A 138 3.21 21.27 -1.73
CA THR A 138 3.39 21.75 -0.36
C THR A 138 3.01 23.21 -0.24
N GLU A 139 2.75 23.66 1.00
CA GLU A 139 2.69 25.08 1.29
C GLU A 139 4.00 25.78 0.91
N GLN A 140 3.89 27.04 0.47
CA GLN A 140 5.06 27.88 0.21
C GLN A 140 5.59 28.42 1.54
N ILE A 141 6.91 28.34 1.71
CA ILE A 141 7.60 28.87 2.90
C ILE A 141 8.79 29.72 2.46
N SER A 142 9.11 30.75 3.24
CA SER A 142 10.31 31.55 3.02
C SER A 142 11.57 30.82 3.49
N PRO A 143 12.76 31.14 2.95
CA PRO A 143 14.03 30.64 3.47
C PRO A 143 14.20 30.89 4.97
N ALA A 144 13.74 32.04 5.48
CA ALA A 144 13.78 32.38 6.90
C ALA A 144 12.93 31.42 7.75
N LYS A 145 11.71 31.10 7.29
CA LYS A 145 10.83 30.16 7.99
C LYS A 145 11.41 28.75 7.99
N ALA A 146 11.94 28.31 6.85
CA ALA A 146 12.60 27.02 6.74
C ALA A 146 13.80 26.93 7.72
N LYS A 147 14.66 27.95 7.73
CA LYS A 147 15.81 28.01 8.64
C LYS A 147 15.40 28.04 10.11
N GLU A 148 14.33 28.77 10.46
CA GLU A 148 13.77 28.79 11.82
C GLU A 148 13.37 27.38 12.29
N VAL A 149 12.63 26.65 11.45
CA VAL A 149 12.18 25.27 11.76
C VAL A 149 13.37 24.33 11.93
N LEU A 150 14.34 24.39 11.01
CA LEU A 150 15.51 23.51 11.03
C LEU A 150 16.43 23.79 12.22
N SER A 151 16.65 25.06 12.56
CA SER A 151 17.55 25.46 13.66
C SER A 151 17.05 25.06 15.04
N ARG A 152 15.75 24.73 15.19
CA ARG A 152 15.21 24.22 16.46
C ARG A 152 15.60 22.78 16.75
N LYS A 153 15.98 22.02 15.72
CA LYS A 153 16.15 20.57 15.81
C LYS A 153 17.52 20.08 15.37
N TYR A 154 18.15 20.77 14.42
CA TYR A 154 19.38 20.33 13.80
C TYR A 154 20.57 21.24 14.14
N ALA A 155 21.63 20.64 14.68
CA ALA A 155 22.86 21.32 15.09
C ALA A 155 23.65 21.89 13.90
N ASP A 156 23.56 21.25 12.74
CA ASP A 156 24.20 21.66 11.49
C ASP A 156 23.31 22.57 10.63
N ALA A 157 22.23 23.13 11.17
CA ALA A 157 21.29 23.98 10.42
C ALA A 157 21.95 25.17 9.70
N ASN A 158 23.06 25.69 10.24
CA ASN A 158 23.81 26.78 9.62
C ASN A 158 24.73 26.33 8.47
N SER A 159 25.01 25.04 8.35
CA SER A 159 25.85 24.44 7.31
C SER A 159 25.03 23.83 6.16
N ILE A 160 23.70 23.93 6.23
CA ILE A 160 22.79 23.46 5.19
C ILE A 160 22.97 24.32 3.92
N PRO A 161 23.19 23.71 2.74
CA PRO A 161 23.28 24.44 1.48
C PRO A 161 22.03 25.28 1.18
N GLU A 162 22.20 26.51 0.69
CA GLU A 162 21.08 27.44 0.47
C GLU A 162 19.97 26.87 -0.43
N TRP A 163 20.34 26.16 -1.50
CA TRP A 163 19.40 25.51 -2.40
C TRP A 163 18.53 24.45 -1.70
N PHE A 164 19.03 23.86 -0.62
CA PHE A 164 18.35 22.79 0.13
C PHE A 164 17.55 23.30 1.34
N ILE A 165 17.75 24.55 1.78
CA ILE A 165 17.08 25.09 2.97
C ILE A 165 15.56 24.95 2.88
N ILE A 166 14.96 25.37 1.76
CA ILE A 166 13.50 25.29 1.57
C ILE A 166 13.02 23.84 1.52
N PRO A 167 13.56 22.94 0.67
CA PRO A 167 13.19 21.52 0.69
C PRO A 167 13.34 20.88 2.07
N ALA A 168 14.46 21.11 2.77
CA ALA A 168 14.68 20.60 4.11
C ALA A 168 13.61 21.08 5.10
N GLY A 169 13.29 22.38 5.08
CA GLY A 169 12.26 22.95 5.95
C GLY A 169 10.87 22.37 5.68
N LYS A 170 10.51 22.17 4.41
CA LYS A 170 9.26 21.51 4.01
C LYS A 170 9.23 20.04 4.46
N ALA A 171 10.32 19.31 4.24
CA ALA A 171 10.45 17.93 4.67
C ALA A 171 10.28 17.82 6.20
N GLU A 172 10.83 18.75 6.97
CA GLU A 172 10.68 18.76 8.44
C GLU A 172 9.25 19.08 8.86
N ILE A 173 8.59 20.07 8.24
CA ILE A 173 7.17 20.40 8.51
C ILE A 173 6.26 19.20 8.22
N LEU A 174 6.55 18.44 7.17
CA LEU A 174 5.81 17.24 6.78
C LEU A 174 6.24 15.97 7.54
N GLY A 175 7.21 16.07 8.45
CA GLY A 175 7.72 14.92 9.21
C GLY A 175 8.44 13.87 8.37
N MET A 176 8.95 14.25 7.20
CA MET A 176 9.59 13.35 6.24
C MET A 176 11.08 13.14 6.46
N VAL A 177 11.74 13.99 7.27
CA VAL A 177 13.18 13.90 7.49
C VAL A 177 13.53 12.59 8.20
N VAL A 178 14.35 11.78 7.52
CA VAL A 178 14.87 10.52 8.07
C VAL A 178 16.19 10.78 8.78
N VAL A 179 16.27 10.40 10.06
CA VAL A 179 17.48 10.44 10.86
C VAL A 179 17.89 9.01 11.21
N ALA A 180 18.94 8.51 10.57
CA ALA A 180 19.49 7.20 10.89
C ALA A 180 20.13 7.23 12.30
N PRO A 181 20.09 6.13 13.07
CA PRO A 181 20.81 6.03 14.33
C PRO A 181 22.31 6.24 14.11
N SER A 182 22.83 7.39 14.53
CA SER A 182 24.24 7.72 14.47
C SER A 182 24.65 8.55 15.68
N ALA A 183 25.96 8.67 15.93
CA ALA A 183 26.49 9.59 16.93
C ALA A 183 26.09 11.06 16.67
N LYS A 184 25.71 11.38 15.42
CA LYS A 184 25.32 12.69 14.93
C LYS A 184 23.83 12.80 14.63
N LYS A 185 22.97 12.08 15.36
CA LYS A 185 21.50 12.13 15.18
C LYS A 185 20.86 13.52 15.32
N ALA A 186 21.61 14.50 15.82
CA ALA A 186 21.18 15.90 15.88
C ALA A 186 21.59 16.70 14.61
N GLU A 187 22.21 16.09 13.61
CA GLU A 187 22.62 16.70 12.34
C GLU A 187 21.77 16.13 11.18
N LEU A 188 21.52 16.94 10.15
CA LEU A 188 20.92 16.47 8.89
C LEU A 188 21.94 15.77 8.00
N GLU A 189 23.20 16.21 8.07
CA GLU A 189 24.29 15.74 7.21
C GLU A 189 23.93 15.86 5.72
N ALA A 190 23.46 17.04 5.31
CA ALA A 190 22.86 17.28 4.00
C ALA A 190 23.72 16.81 2.81
N SER A 191 25.03 17.07 2.85
CA SER A 191 25.93 16.88 1.70
C SER A 191 26.56 15.51 1.59
N ARG A 192 26.42 14.63 2.59
CA ARG A 192 27.04 13.29 2.50
C ARG A 192 26.20 12.36 1.60
N PRO A 193 26.82 11.34 1.00
CA PRO A 193 26.09 10.27 0.33
C PRO A 193 25.01 9.66 1.25
N ALA A 194 23.83 9.42 0.68
CA ALA A 194 22.75 8.72 1.35
C ALA A 194 22.95 7.21 1.23
N THR A 195 22.75 6.49 2.34
CA THR A 195 22.77 5.03 2.31
C THR A 195 21.46 4.49 1.71
N ARG A 196 21.49 3.24 1.26
CA ARG A 196 20.32 2.57 0.66
C ARG A 196 19.16 2.43 1.65
N ALA A 197 19.44 2.23 2.94
CA ALA A 197 18.43 2.26 3.99
C ALA A 197 17.80 3.66 4.18
N GLU A 198 18.61 4.73 4.12
CA GLU A 198 18.11 6.10 4.18
C GLU A 198 17.24 6.44 2.98
N VAL A 199 17.68 6.08 1.78
CA VAL A 199 16.88 6.25 0.56
C VAL A 199 15.57 5.48 0.67
N ALA A 200 15.58 4.22 1.12
CA ALA A 200 14.35 3.45 1.31
C ALA A 200 13.38 4.14 2.27
N ALA A 201 13.86 4.60 3.43
CA ALA A 201 13.01 5.31 4.39
C ALA A 201 12.49 6.66 3.85
N ILE A 202 13.31 7.40 3.09
CA ILE A 202 12.90 8.67 2.46
C ILE A 202 11.83 8.41 1.40
N LEU A 203 12.02 7.40 0.54
CA LEU A 203 11.04 7.05 -0.51
C LEU A 203 9.74 6.51 0.08
N TYR A 204 9.80 5.79 1.21
CA TYR A 204 8.62 5.41 1.96
C TYR A 204 7.83 6.65 2.42
N ASN A 205 8.49 7.61 3.08
CA ASN A 205 7.85 8.86 3.51
C ASN A 205 7.31 9.67 2.32
N MET A 206 8.05 9.73 1.21
CA MET A 206 7.61 10.36 -0.05
C MET A 206 6.31 9.74 -0.54
N MET A 207 6.26 8.41 -0.63
CA MET A 207 5.10 7.68 -1.14
C MET A 207 3.87 7.90 -0.27
N GLU A 208 4.03 7.89 1.06
CA GLU A 208 2.92 8.18 1.99
C GLU A 208 2.37 9.60 1.79
N GLN A 209 3.24 10.60 1.62
CA GLN A 209 2.82 11.99 1.41
C GLN A 209 2.27 12.22 -0.01
N ALA A 210 2.82 11.55 -1.02
CA ALA A 210 2.41 11.71 -2.42
C ALA A 210 1.01 11.15 -2.68
N LYS A 211 0.54 10.21 -1.85
CA LYS A 211 -0.87 9.79 -1.86
C LYS A 211 -1.80 10.92 -1.44
N LEU A 212 -1.38 11.78 -0.53
CA LEU A 212 -2.22 12.84 0.02
C LEU A 212 -2.15 14.10 -0.85
N ASN A 213 -0.93 14.52 -1.20
CA ASN A 213 -0.67 15.79 -1.86
C ASN A 213 0.37 15.62 -2.98
N PRO A 214 0.09 14.85 -4.05
CA PRO A 214 1.04 14.70 -5.15
C PRO A 214 1.26 16.04 -5.87
N ASN A 215 2.43 16.21 -6.50
CA ASN A 215 2.65 17.33 -7.41
C ASN A 215 1.71 17.25 -8.63
N ALA A 216 1.60 18.32 -9.43
CA ALA A 216 0.61 18.40 -10.51
C ALA A 216 0.74 17.27 -11.56
N LYS A 217 1.97 16.93 -11.98
CA LYS A 217 2.21 15.89 -12.98
C LYS A 217 1.93 14.50 -12.43
N LEU A 218 2.31 14.26 -11.18
CA LEU A 218 1.98 13.02 -10.48
C LEU A 218 0.48 12.91 -10.27
N ALA A 219 -0.22 13.97 -9.88
CA ALA A 219 -1.66 13.98 -9.70
C ALA A 219 -2.42 13.59 -10.99
N GLU A 220 -1.91 14.04 -12.15
CA GLU A 220 -2.46 13.67 -13.45
C GLU A 220 -2.23 12.19 -13.77
N ALA A 221 -1.02 11.67 -13.51
CA ALA A 221 -0.67 10.27 -13.79
C ALA A 221 -1.28 9.29 -12.78
N MET A 222 -1.42 9.71 -11.52
CA MET A 222 -2.05 9.00 -10.40
C MET A 222 -3.57 9.17 -10.41
N ARG A 223 -4.19 9.09 -11.59
CA ARG A 223 -5.63 9.32 -11.71
C ARG A 223 -6.43 8.22 -11.02
N LYS A 224 -7.29 8.64 -10.10
CA LYS A 224 -8.24 7.78 -9.38
C LYS A 224 -9.13 7.04 -10.37
N LYS A 225 -9.23 5.72 -10.23
CA LYS A 225 -10.08 4.90 -11.09
C LYS A 225 -11.55 5.09 -10.71
N THR A 226 -12.41 5.26 -11.71
CA THR A 226 -13.86 5.44 -11.52
C THR A 226 -14.66 4.32 -12.16
N GLY A 227 -15.83 4.01 -11.61
CA GLY A 227 -16.72 2.99 -12.16
C GLY A 227 -18.06 2.93 -11.44
N GLU A 228 -18.96 2.11 -11.98
CA GLU A 228 -20.25 1.83 -11.35
C GLU A 228 -20.11 0.71 -10.31
N GLY A 229 -21.00 0.72 -9.31
CA GLY A 229 -20.98 -0.25 -8.23
C GLY A 229 -21.85 0.10 -7.02
N TYR A 230 -21.66 -0.65 -5.94
CA TYR A 230 -22.28 -0.42 -4.64
C TYR A 230 -21.70 0.84 -4.01
N VAL A 231 -22.53 1.86 -3.79
CA VAL A 231 -22.12 3.11 -3.17
C VAL A 231 -21.96 2.90 -1.66
N ILE A 232 -20.78 3.22 -1.12
CA ILE A 232 -20.54 3.31 0.31
C ILE A 232 -20.74 4.76 0.74
N ASP A 233 -21.89 5.05 1.36
CA ASP A 233 -22.34 6.43 1.59
C ASP A 233 -21.44 7.27 2.50
N GLU A 234 -20.75 6.62 3.44
CA GLU A 234 -19.84 7.26 4.40
C GLU A 234 -18.38 7.21 3.97
N ALA A 235 -18.08 6.66 2.78
CA ALA A 235 -16.72 6.64 2.29
C ALA A 235 -16.24 8.06 1.95
N THR A 236 -15.02 8.39 2.36
CA THR A 236 -14.39 9.68 2.09
C THR A 236 -13.13 9.51 1.25
N VAL A 237 -12.68 10.59 0.59
CA VAL A 237 -11.45 10.59 -0.20
C VAL A 237 -10.57 11.74 0.23
N GLN A 238 -9.31 11.44 0.55
CA GLN A 238 -8.26 12.41 0.82
C GLN A 238 -7.09 12.16 -0.13
N GLY A 239 -6.84 13.09 -1.05
CA GLY A 239 -5.86 12.91 -2.13
C GLY A 239 -6.26 11.73 -3.03
N SER A 240 -5.42 10.70 -3.05
CA SER A 240 -5.65 9.40 -3.67
C SER A 240 -6.13 8.31 -2.71
N VAL A 241 -6.25 8.59 -1.42
CA VAL A 241 -6.68 7.60 -0.43
C VAL A 241 -8.19 7.66 -0.23
N GLY A 242 -8.88 6.58 -0.58
CA GLY A 242 -10.26 6.32 -0.20
C GLY A 242 -10.33 5.67 1.18
N ILE A 243 -11.24 6.13 2.02
CA ILE A 243 -11.45 5.61 3.37
C ILE A 243 -12.86 5.07 3.47
N ILE A 244 -12.99 3.79 3.77
CA ILE A 244 -14.25 3.17 4.19
C ILE A 244 -14.27 3.17 5.73
N PRO A 245 -15.19 3.87 6.40
CA PRO A 245 -15.22 3.92 7.85
C PRO A 245 -15.63 2.57 8.47
N ALA A 246 -15.19 2.34 9.72
CA ALA A 246 -15.72 1.26 10.54
C ALA A 246 -17.24 1.39 10.70
N GLY A 247 -17.94 0.26 10.78
CA GLY A 247 -19.40 0.18 10.76
C GLY A 247 -20.02 0.11 9.37
N SER A 248 -19.26 0.40 8.31
CA SER A 248 -19.74 0.31 6.93
C SER A 248 -20.21 -1.12 6.61
N VAL A 249 -21.39 -1.21 5.99
CA VAL A 249 -22.00 -2.47 5.57
C VAL A 249 -21.79 -2.69 4.08
N VAL A 250 -21.06 -3.75 3.72
CA VAL A 250 -20.72 -4.08 2.33
C VAL A 250 -21.24 -5.47 1.93
N PRO A 251 -21.78 -5.64 0.70
CA PRO A 251 -22.31 -6.92 0.26
C PRO A 251 -21.20 -7.87 -0.22
N ILE A 252 -21.14 -9.09 0.26
CA ILE A 252 -20.19 -10.12 -0.18
C ILE A 252 -20.94 -11.30 -0.82
N LYS A 253 -20.32 -12.01 -1.76
CA LYS A 253 -20.87 -13.23 -2.36
C LYS A 253 -20.04 -14.43 -1.93
N LEU A 254 -20.63 -15.38 -1.22
CA LEU A 254 -19.88 -16.53 -0.70
C LEU A 254 -19.56 -17.50 -1.83
N ASN A 255 -18.36 -18.07 -1.80
CA ASN A 255 -18.00 -19.20 -2.67
C ASN A 255 -18.25 -20.53 -1.96
N THR A 256 -18.31 -20.53 -0.63
CA THR A 256 -18.57 -21.71 0.21
C THR A 256 -19.95 -21.65 0.86
N TYR A 257 -20.60 -22.80 1.00
CA TYR A 257 -21.82 -22.93 1.81
C TYR A 257 -21.50 -22.70 3.29
N ILE A 258 -22.32 -21.90 3.96
CA ILE A 258 -22.28 -21.76 5.42
C ILE A 258 -23.69 -21.77 6.01
N SER A 259 -23.81 -22.32 7.22
CA SER A 259 -25.08 -22.52 7.89
C SER A 259 -24.95 -22.41 9.39
N SER A 260 -25.94 -21.76 10.00
CA SER A 260 -26.11 -21.73 11.46
C SER A 260 -26.33 -23.10 12.09
N GLN A 261 -26.66 -24.13 11.30
CA GLN A 261 -27.03 -25.45 11.79
C GLN A 261 -25.90 -26.48 11.67
N SER A 262 -25.12 -26.40 10.60
CA SER A 262 -24.13 -27.42 10.24
C SER A 262 -22.70 -26.92 10.18
N SER A 263 -22.48 -25.60 10.15
CA SER A 263 -21.13 -25.06 10.23
C SER A 263 -20.65 -25.02 11.68
N GLU A 264 -19.36 -25.24 11.88
CA GLU A 264 -18.72 -25.15 13.19
C GLU A 264 -18.00 -23.81 13.34
N GLY A 265 -17.87 -23.33 14.58
CA GLY A 265 -16.96 -22.24 14.90
C GLY A 265 -15.53 -22.62 14.53
N GLY A 266 -14.80 -21.71 13.91
CA GLY A 266 -13.46 -21.91 13.36
C GLY A 266 -13.42 -22.37 11.90
N ALA A 267 -14.56 -22.76 11.30
CA ALA A 267 -14.57 -23.20 9.91
C ALA A 267 -14.22 -22.05 8.95
N MET A 268 -13.38 -22.35 7.96
CA MET A 268 -12.96 -21.39 6.93
C MET A 268 -14.10 -21.12 5.95
N TYR A 269 -14.24 -19.87 5.50
CA TYR A 269 -15.08 -19.52 4.36
C TYR A 269 -14.28 -18.71 3.34
N THR A 270 -14.73 -18.78 2.09
CA THR A 270 -14.25 -17.90 1.03
C THR A 270 -15.42 -17.16 0.40
N ALA A 271 -15.19 -15.93 0.00
CA ALA A 271 -16.16 -15.05 -0.63
C ALA A 271 -15.48 -14.15 -1.66
N ARG A 272 -16.29 -13.44 -2.44
CA ARG A 272 -15.84 -12.45 -3.41
C ARG A 272 -16.70 -11.19 -3.35
N VAL A 273 -16.12 -10.07 -3.73
CA VAL A 273 -16.83 -8.81 -3.90
C VAL A 273 -17.74 -8.92 -5.14
N PRO A 274 -19.08 -8.80 -5.01
CA PRO A 274 -20.03 -9.09 -6.09
C PRO A 274 -20.13 -8.00 -7.16
N GLN A 275 -19.74 -6.77 -6.83
CA GLN A 275 -19.68 -5.60 -7.71
C GLN A 275 -18.74 -4.58 -7.06
N ASN A 276 -18.19 -3.63 -7.83
CA ASN A 276 -17.29 -2.62 -7.28
C ASN A 276 -17.92 -1.93 -6.05
N TYR A 277 -17.13 -1.69 -5.02
CA TYR A 277 -17.48 -0.73 -3.98
C TYR A 277 -16.96 0.63 -4.41
N VAL A 278 -17.82 1.64 -4.37
CA VAL A 278 -17.51 2.97 -4.89
C VAL A 278 -17.90 4.08 -3.92
N THR A 279 -17.23 5.23 -4.02
CA THR A 279 -17.66 6.46 -3.34
C THR A 279 -18.90 7.06 -4.04
N LYS A 280 -19.49 8.11 -3.46
CA LYS A 280 -20.59 8.86 -4.10
C LYS A 280 -20.18 9.46 -5.46
N GLU A 281 -18.92 9.86 -5.56
CA GLU A 281 -18.27 10.39 -6.77
C GLU A 281 -17.79 9.30 -7.72
N LYS A 282 -18.17 8.03 -7.48
CA LYS A 282 -17.85 6.86 -8.31
C LYS A 282 -16.38 6.46 -8.34
N PHE A 283 -15.56 6.89 -7.39
CA PHE A 283 -14.21 6.35 -7.24
C PHE A 283 -14.27 4.90 -6.75
N ILE A 284 -13.53 4.00 -7.40
CA ILE A 284 -13.52 2.58 -7.05
C ILE A 284 -12.65 2.37 -5.81
N LEU A 285 -13.27 1.88 -4.74
CA LEU A 285 -12.62 1.54 -3.47
C LEU A 285 -12.16 0.08 -3.44
N VAL A 286 -13.04 -0.85 -3.81
CA VAL A 286 -12.69 -2.28 -3.91
C VAL A 286 -13.33 -2.81 -5.18
N ARG A 287 -12.55 -3.53 -5.98
CA ARG A 287 -13.03 -4.03 -7.27
C ARG A 287 -13.89 -5.26 -7.13
N GLU A 288 -14.82 -5.41 -8.05
CA GLU A 288 -15.54 -6.65 -8.28
C GLU A 288 -14.56 -7.83 -8.43
N GLY A 289 -14.91 -8.96 -7.83
CA GLY A 289 -14.12 -10.18 -7.87
C GLY A 289 -13.01 -10.27 -6.82
N ALA A 290 -12.68 -9.19 -6.09
CA ALA A 290 -11.71 -9.26 -4.99
C ALA A 290 -12.09 -10.36 -3.99
N MET A 291 -11.13 -11.21 -3.65
CA MET A 291 -11.35 -12.42 -2.86
C MET A 291 -11.25 -12.12 -1.37
N LEU A 292 -12.17 -12.69 -0.60
CA LEU A 292 -12.27 -12.54 0.85
C LEU A 292 -12.13 -13.91 1.49
N ASN A 293 -11.16 -14.08 2.38
CA ASN A 293 -10.90 -15.33 3.07
C ASN A 293 -10.98 -15.09 4.57
N GLY A 294 -11.72 -15.95 5.28
CA GLY A 294 -11.96 -15.77 6.71
C GLY A 294 -12.40 -17.03 7.43
N GLN A 295 -12.77 -16.85 8.69
CA GLN A 295 -13.25 -17.90 9.59
C GLN A 295 -14.62 -17.55 10.15
N LEU A 296 -15.43 -18.56 10.46
CA LEU A 296 -16.63 -18.40 11.28
C LEU A 296 -16.24 -18.27 12.74
N LEU A 297 -16.44 -17.11 13.37
CA LEU A 297 -16.13 -16.92 14.79
C LEU A 297 -17.17 -17.52 15.71
N ASP A 298 -18.44 -17.29 15.38
CA ASP A 298 -19.56 -17.70 16.20
C ASP A 298 -20.65 -18.23 15.28
N VAL A 299 -21.06 -19.46 15.56
CA VAL A 299 -22.15 -20.14 14.87
C VAL A 299 -23.17 -20.52 15.92
N ARG A 300 -24.29 -19.78 15.93
CA ARG A 300 -25.38 -20.08 16.85
C ARG A 300 -26.53 -20.69 16.06
N PRO A 301 -26.94 -21.93 16.40
CA PRO A 301 -28.10 -22.52 15.76
C PRO A 301 -29.35 -21.73 16.13
N GLY A 302 -30.13 -21.43 15.09
CA GLY A 302 -31.48 -20.93 15.21
C GLY A 302 -32.40 -22.03 15.72
N GLN A 303 -33.29 -21.67 16.64
CA GLN A 303 -34.29 -22.56 17.22
C GLN A 303 -35.65 -21.88 17.11
N TYR A 304 -36.62 -22.60 16.55
CA TYR A 304 -38.01 -22.14 16.44
C TYR A 304 -38.53 -21.58 17.76
N PHE A 305 -39.22 -20.45 17.68
CA PHE A 305 -39.77 -19.66 18.80
C PHE A 305 -38.76 -19.10 19.82
N VAL A 306 -37.46 -19.41 19.72
CA VAL A 306 -36.43 -18.99 20.69
C VAL A 306 -35.53 -17.90 20.11
N ARG A 307 -34.76 -18.23 19.06
CA ARG A 307 -33.73 -17.34 18.51
C ARG A 307 -33.43 -17.64 17.04
N ASN A 308 -33.11 -16.61 16.28
CA ASN A 308 -32.61 -16.80 14.92
C ASN A 308 -31.19 -17.39 14.95
N GLY A 309 -30.83 -18.09 13.87
CA GLY A 309 -29.47 -18.49 13.63
C GLY A 309 -28.59 -17.26 13.44
N VAL A 310 -27.38 -17.33 13.98
CA VAL A 310 -26.38 -16.26 13.87
C VAL A 310 -25.13 -16.86 13.26
N LEU A 311 -24.60 -16.20 12.25
CA LEU A 311 -23.29 -16.48 11.67
C LEU A 311 -22.48 -15.20 11.81
N VAL A 312 -21.42 -15.24 12.60
CA VAL A 312 -20.43 -14.18 12.70
C VAL A 312 -19.22 -14.59 11.89
N LEU A 313 -19.04 -13.95 10.74
CA LEU A 313 -17.83 -14.11 9.94
C LEU A 313 -16.73 -13.24 10.54
N LYS A 314 -15.47 -13.68 10.52
CA LYS A 314 -14.30 -12.82 10.63
C LYS A 314 -13.48 -12.97 9.37
N ASN A 315 -13.33 -11.88 8.64
CA ASN A 315 -12.38 -11.84 7.55
C ASN A 315 -10.99 -11.83 8.15
N ALA A 316 -10.13 -12.66 7.57
CA ALA A 316 -8.74 -12.71 7.93
C ALA A 316 -7.89 -12.07 6.85
N LEU A 317 -8.28 -12.21 5.56
CA LEU A 317 -7.50 -11.75 4.41
C LEU A 317 -8.42 -11.26 3.29
N ILE A 318 -7.99 -10.20 2.58
CA ILE A 318 -8.48 -9.81 1.25
C ILE A 318 -7.34 -9.97 0.25
N THR A 319 -7.64 -10.56 -0.90
CA THR A 319 -6.75 -10.61 -2.05
C THR A 319 -7.32 -9.71 -3.13
N THR A 320 -6.59 -8.63 -3.46
CA THR A 320 -6.98 -7.68 -4.52
C THR A 320 -6.56 -8.21 -5.89
N GLU A 321 -6.98 -7.54 -6.96
CA GLU A 321 -6.58 -7.89 -8.33
C GLU A 321 -5.08 -7.74 -8.62
N ASN A 322 -4.35 -7.01 -7.78
CA ASN A 322 -2.90 -6.86 -7.92
C ASN A 322 -2.15 -7.92 -7.10
N ASP A 323 -2.82 -9.03 -6.77
CA ASP A 323 -2.31 -10.10 -5.90
C ASP A 323 -1.89 -9.65 -4.49
N GLN A 324 -2.24 -8.43 -4.09
CA GLN A 324 -1.99 -7.96 -2.73
C GLN A 324 -2.89 -8.74 -1.78
N THR A 325 -2.28 -9.40 -0.80
CA THR A 325 -2.97 -10.07 0.29
C THR A 325 -2.76 -9.29 1.59
N THR A 326 -3.82 -8.75 2.17
CA THR A 326 -3.77 -7.99 3.44
C THR A 326 -4.84 -8.48 4.40
N ALA A 327 -4.55 -8.46 5.69
CA ALA A 327 -5.51 -8.78 6.73
C ALA A 327 -6.41 -7.58 7.05
N PHE A 328 -7.66 -7.85 7.36
CA PHE A 328 -8.53 -6.82 7.94
C PHE A 328 -9.61 -7.48 8.80
N ASP A 329 -9.85 -6.93 9.98
CA ASP A 329 -10.92 -7.40 10.84
C ASP A 329 -12.25 -6.85 10.31
N GLY A 330 -13.02 -7.72 9.65
CA GLY A 330 -14.41 -7.44 9.27
C GLY A 330 -15.30 -8.51 9.83
N THR A 331 -16.33 -8.13 10.61
CA THR A 331 -17.35 -9.06 11.06
C THR A 331 -18.65 -8.92 10.32
N ALA A 332 -19.08 -9.97 9.67
CA ALA A 332 -20.41 -10.00 9.06
C ALA A 332 -21.39 -10.68 10.01
N GLU A 333 -22.53 -10.04 10.26
CA GLU A 333 -23.72 -10.78 10.66
C GLU A 333 -24.58 -10.99 9.41
N ILE A 334 -24.87 -12.25 9.12
CA ILE A 334 -25.65 -12.59 7.94
C ILE A 334 -27.12 -12.47 8.28
N TYR A 335 -27.83 -11.62 7.55
CA TYR A 335 -29.27 -11.51 7.63
C TYR A 335 -29.91 -11.95 6.31
N LYS A 336 -31.07 -12.60 6.41
CA LYS A 336 -31.90 -12.91 5.24
C LYS A 336 -32.76 -11.69 4.93
N ASP A 337 -32.60 -11.10 3.74
CA ASP A 337 -33.46 -9.99 3.32
C ASP A 337 -34.90 -10.47 3.17
N ARG A 338 -35.86 -9.69 3.66
CA ARG A 338 -37.26 -10.11 3.81
C ARG A 338 -38.20 -8.96 3.53
N ASN A 339 -39.31 -9.29 2.87
CA ASN A 339 -40.46 -8.41 2.80
C ASN A 339 -41.07 -8.15 4.20
N TRP A 340 -41.88 -7.10 4.28
CA TRP A 340 -42.45 -6.63 5.54
C TRP A 340 -43.28 -7.71 6.27
N TRP A 341 -44.02 -8.55 5.53
CA TRP A 341 -44.79 -9.65 6.09
C TRP A 341 -43.91 -10.70 6.77
N MET A 342 -42.82 -11.10 6.12
CA MET A 342 -41.87 -12.06 6.69
C MET A 342 -41.08 -11.47 7.86
N LYS A 343 -40.88 -10.15 7.91
CA LYS A 343 -40.34 -9.46 9.09
C LYS A 343 -41.32 -9.53 10.27
N PHE A 344 -42.62 -9.30 10.04
CA PHE A 344 -43.67 -9.45 11.05
C PHE A 344 -43.78 -10.89 11.58
N VAL A 345 -43.83 -11.88 10.69
CA VAL A 345 -43.87 -13.31 11.07
C VAL A 345 -42.65 -13.68 11.93
N ARG A 346 -41.47 -13.13 11.65
CA ARG A 346 -40.27 -13.37 12.48
C ARG A 346 -40.31 -12.69 13.83
N TRP A 347 -40.83 -11.47 13.87
CA TRP A 347 -41.06 -10.77 15.13
C TRP A 347 -41.99 -11.59 16.03
N ALA A 348 -43.05 -12.19 15.46
CA ALA A 348 -44.00 -13.04 16.17
C ALA A 348 -43.45 -14.44 16.52
N PHE A 349 -42.56 -15.02 15.70
CA PHE A 349 -42.15 -16.43 15.79
C PHE A 349 -40.62 -16.65 15.76
N LYS A 350 -39.83 -15.81 16.45
CA LYS A 350 -38.33 -15.84 16.52
C LYS A 350 -37.75 -17.24 16.31
N GLY A 351 -36.88 -17.51 15.32
CA GLY A 351 -36.38 -18.90 15.18
C GLY A 351 -35.89 -19.41 13.83
N GLU A 352 -35.32 -18.57 12.97
CA GLU A 352 -34.92 -18.96 11.60
C GLU A 352 -33.64 -19.79 11.59
N LYS A 353 -33.59 -20.86 10.78
CA LYS A 353 -32.33 -21.45 10.32
C LYS A 353 -31.69 -20.54 9.27
N LEU A 354 -30.52 -20.00 9.59
CA LEU A 354 -29.77 -19.15 8.68
C LEU A 354 -28.85 -20.02 7.83
N GLU A 355 -29.02 -19.97 6.52
CA GLU A 355 -28.23 -20.72 5.53
C GLU A 355 -27.93 -19.81 4.35
N VAL A 356 -26.68 -19.81 3.91
CA VAL A 356 -26.25 -19.11 2.70
C VAL A 356 -25.64 -20.13 1.75
N PRO A 357 -26.24 -20.35 0.57
CA PRO A 357 -25.68 -21.25 -0.42
C PRO A 357 -24.34 -20.72 -0.94
N ALA A 358 -23.57 -21.59 -1.57
CA ALA A 358 -22.52 -21.13 -2.47
C ALA A 358 -23.16 -20.20 -3.52
N ASP A 359 -22.46 -19.10 -3.84
CA ASP A 359 -22.92 -17.96 -4.62
C ASP A 359 -24.05 -17.11 -3.96
N GLY A 360 -24.41 -17.37 -2.71
CA GLY A 360 -25.34 -16.53 -1.95
C GLY A 360 -24.71 -15.20 -1.52
N THR A 361 -25.52 -14.15 -1.42
CA THR A 361 -25.09 -12.84 -0.93
C THR A 361 -25.26 -12.73 0.59
N ALA A 362 -24.25 -12.19 1.26
CA ALA A 362 -24.26 -11.82 2.67
C ALA A 362 -23.88 -10.34 2.83
N ARG A 363 -24.19 -9.75 3.98
CA ARG A 363 -23.77 -8.37 4.32
C ARG A 363 -22.71 -8.41 5.41
N MET A 364 -21.62 -7.70 5.19
CA MET A 364 -20.45 -7.67 6.05
C MET A 364 -20.29 -6.29 6.68
N ILE A 365 -20.03 -6.23 7.98
CA ILE A 365 -19.75 -4.99 8.71
C ILE A 365 -18.24 -4.88 8.91
N LEU A 366 -17.65 -3.75 8.53
CA LEU A 366 -16.22 -3.51 8.78
C LEU A 366 -16.01 -3.09 10.23
N LEU A 367 -15.12 -3.75 10.98
CA LEU A 367 -14.85 -3.37 12.38
C LEU A 367 -13.81 -2.26 12.49
N LYS A 368 -12.92 -2.18 11.51
CA LYS A 368 -11.90 -1.16 11.39
C LYS A 368 -12.09 -0.41 10.07
N PRO A 369 -11.67 0.86 10.00
CA PRO A 369 -11.68 1.56 8.73
C PRO A 369 -10.71 0.89 7.75
N LEU A 370 -11.08 0.84 6.48
CA LEU A 370 -10.19 0.43 5.39
C LEU A 370 -9.70 1.67 4.67
N LYS A 371 -8.38 1.77 4.49
CA LYS A 371 -7.76 2.80 3.66
C LYS A 371 -7.30 2.14 2.37
N ILE A 372 -7.67 2.72 1.23
CA ILE A 372 -7.34 2.18 -0.10
C ILE A 372 -6.75 3.28 -0.96
N ASP A 373 -5.64 3.01 -1.64
CA ASP A 373 -5.12 3.88 -2.68
C ASP A 373 -5.90 3.67 -3.97
N LEU A 374 -6.61 4.71 -4.39
CA LEU A 374 -7.53 4.71 -5.53
C LEU A 374 -6.81 4.69 -6.89
N THR A 375 -5.47 4.74 -6.91
CA THR A 375 -4.65 4.75 -8.13
C THR A 375 -4.25 3.34 -8.54
N ASN A 376 -3.81 2.55 -7.57
CA ASN A 376 -3.35 1.18 -7.75
C ASN A 376 -4.35 0.16 -7.19
N GLY A 377 -5.18 0.51 -6.20
CA GLY A 377 -6.13 -0.39 -5.52
C GLY A 377 -5.56 -1.08 -4.28
N TRP A 378 -4.41 -0.62 -3.79
CA TRP A 378 -3.75 -1.19 -2.61
C TRP A 378 -4.46 -0.80 -1.32
N ILE A 379 -4.66 -1.78 -0.44
CA ILE A 379 -5.30 -1.60 0.87
C ILE A 379 -4.21 -1.50 1.95
N TYR A 380 -4.36 -0.55 2.87
CA TYR A 380 -3.45 -0.34 3.99
C TYR A 380 -4.08 -0.81 5.30
N GLU A 381 -3.33 -1.60 6.06
CA GLU A 381 -3.62 -1.82 7.48
C GLU A 381 -3.18 -0.60 8.30
N ASN A 382 -3.91 -0.33 9.39
CA ASN A 382 -3.48 0.63 10.41
C ASN A 382 -2.63 -0.06 11.46
#